data_AF-A0A7R9YMT0-F1
#
_entry.id   AF-A0A7R9YMT0-F1
#
_cell.length_a   1.000
_cell.length_b   1.000
_cell.length_c   1.000
_cell.angle_alpha   90.00
_cell.angle_beta   90.00
_cell.angle_gamma   90.00
#
_symmetry.space_group_name_H-M   'P 1'
#
loop_
_entity.id
_entity.type
_entity.pdbx_description
1 polymer ?
#
loop_
_entity_poly.entity_id
_entity_poly.type
_entity_poly.pdbx_seq_one_letter_code
_entity_poly.pdbx_strand_id
1 'polypeptide(L)'
;FEAGFADDLRKLLRLVDSHRHGERVQHIAVGATHPSAAKRLYADAFPAARELMVDVHTVPTQLTQRFVPVSSQSMDKCEKLIEVLGPPRDDGGLGGVRTLVFCNSKDSARFVDHYLTERRYATSNYHGGILPEARAANFKAFK
;
A
#
# COMPACT_ATOMS: atom_id res chain seq x y z
N PHE A 1 12.29 4.14 -8.16
CA PHE A 1 12.77 5.51 -8.46
C PHE A 1 13.45 5.54 -9.84
N GLU A 2 12.77 5.02 -10.86
CA GLU A 2 13.26 5.00 -12.26
C GLU A 2 12.72 6.17 -13.11
N ALA A 3 11.81 6.97 -12.55
CA ALA A 3 11.32 8.19 -13.16
C ALA A 3 12.24 9.36 -12.77
N GLY A 4 12.99 9.88 -13.74
CA GLY A 4 14.08 10.86 -13.59
C GLY A 4 13.69 12.25 -13.09
N PHE A 5 13.26 12.37 -11.84
CA PHE A 5 12.98 13.66 -11.19
C PHE A 5 14.23 14.46 -10.77
N ALA A 6 15.43 13.96 -11.03
CA ALA A 6 16.68 14.60 -10.61
C ALA A 6 16.83 16.01 -11.23
N ASP A 7 16.51 16.15 -12.53
CA ASP A 7 16.63 17.43 -13.22
C ASP A 7 15.61 18.46 -12.74
N ASP A 8 14.39 18.01 -12.44
CA ASP A 8 13.35 18.88 -11.90
C ASP A 8 13.67 19.29 -10.45
N LEU A 9 14.23 18.39 -9.64
CA LEU A 9 14.73 18.75 -8.31
C LEU A 9 15.82 19.81 -8.39
N ARG A 10 16.79 19.68 -9.31
CA ARG A 10 17.85 20.67 -9.50
C ARG A 10 17.29 22.04 -9.90
N LYS A 11 16.28 22.09 -10.78
CA LYS A 11 15.61 23.33 -11.16
C LYS A 11 14.92 23.98 -9.96
N LEU A 12 14.20 23.19 -9.16
CA LEU A 12 13.51 23.67 -7.97
C LEU A 12 14.49 24.24 -6.94
N LEU A 13 15.58 23.53 -6.64
CA LEU A 13 16.59 24.00 -5.69
C LEU A 13 17.23 25.32 -6.14
N ARG A 14 17.60 25.45 -7.42
CA ARG A 14 18.10 26.71 -7.97
C ARG A 14 17.11 27.86 -7.82
N LEU A 15 15.82 27.61 -8.00
CA LEU A 15 14.79 28.63 -7.82
C LEU A 15 14.69 29.06 -6.36
N VAL A 16 14.66 28.11 -5.42
CA VAL A 16 14.58 28.39 -3.99
C VAL A 16 15.81 29.19 -3.51
N ASP A 17 17.00 28.82 -3.96
CA ASP A 17 18.24 29.51 -3.57
C ASP A 17 18.37 30.91 -4.18
N SER A 18 17.87 31.12 -5.40
CA SER A 18 17.96 32.41 -6.10
C SER A 18 16.96 33.46 -5.62
N HIS A 19 15.85 33.05 -5.00
CA HIS A 19 14.77 33.96 -4.60
C HIS A 19 14.88 34.46 -3.15
N ARG A 20 15.99 34.22 -2.45
CA ARG A 20 16.15 34.60 -1.04
C ARG A 20 17.33 35.52 -0.81
N HIS A 21 17.04 36.82 -0.78
CA HIS A 21 17.95 37.87 -0.33
C HIS A 21 18.17 37.78 1.19
N GLY A 22 19.12 36.94 1.62
CA GLY A 22 19.68 36.99 2.99
C GLY A 22 19.03 36.08 4.04
N GLU A 23 18.09 35.21 3.67
CA GLU A 23 17.46 34.25 4.58
C GLU A 23 18.11 32.87 4.50
N ARG A 24 18.32 32.22 5.66
CA ARG A 24 18.85 30.85 5.72
C ARG A 24 17.76 29.84 5.37
N VAL A 25 18.02 29.01 4.35
CA VAL A 25 17.13 27.90 3.95
C VAL A 25 17.63 26.60 4.55
N GLN A 26 16.74 25.88 5.23
CA GLN A 26 16.97 24.50 5.64
C GLN A 26 16.24 23.55 4.69
N HIS A 27 16.98 22.60 4.13
CA HIS A 27 16.42 21.55 3.29
C HIS A 27 16.22 20.28 4.12
N ILE A 28 15.04 19.66 3.98
CA ILE A 28 14.71 18.38 4.63
C ILE A 28 14.19 17.43 3.55
N ALA A 29 14.92 16.35 3.30
CA ALA A 29 14.49 15.27 2.40
C ALA A 29 13.88 14.13 3.22
N VAL A 30 12.65 13.74 2.91
CA VAL A 30 11.92 12.68 3.62
C VAL A 30 11.54 11.59 2.63
N GLY A 31 11.78 10.33 2.99
CA GLY A 31 11.40 9.17 2.19
C GLY A 31 11.20 7.92 3.05
N ALA A 32 10.26 7.06 2.65
CA ALA A 32 10.09 5.76 3.31
C ALA A 32 11.14 4.74 2.85
N THR A 33 11.60 4.86 1.59
CA THR A 33 12.68 4.03 1.03
C THR A 33 13.72 4.93 0.37
N HIS A 34 14.99 4.62 0.60
CA HIS A 34 16.12 5.37 0.05
C HIS A 34 16.98 4.45 -0.84
N PRO A 35 16.52 4.13 -2.07
CA PRO A 35 17.32 3.35 -3.00
C PRO A 35 18.59 4.11 -3.39
N SER A 36 19.60 3.39 -3.91
CA SER A 36 20.92 3.95 -4.23
C SER A 36 20.87 5.21 -5.12
N ALA A 37 19.93 5.25 -6.08
CA ALA A 37 19.72 6.42 -6.94
C ALA A 37 19.26 7.66 -6.15
N ALA A 38 18.35 7.49 -5.19
CA ALA A 38 17.90 8.58 -4.32
C ALA A 38 19.02 9.03 -3.37
N LYS A 39 19.77 8.08 -2.80
CA LYS A 39 20.94 8.39 -1.95
C LYS A 39 21.99 9.23 -2.68
N ARG A 40 22.30 8.90 -3.94
CA ARG A 40 23.19 9.71 -4.79
C ARG A 40 22.65 11.11 -5.02
N LEU A 41 21.36 11.23 -5.33
CA LEU A 41 20.72 12.53 -5.52
C LEU A 41 20.82 13.41 -4.27
N TYR A 42 20.65 12.85 -3.07
CA TYR A 42 20.79 13.58 -1.82
C TYR A 42 22.23 14.01 -1.57
N ALA A 43 23.21 13.14 -1.84
CA ALA A 43 24.62 13.48 -1.68
C ALA A 43 25.03 14.65 -2.60
N ASP A 44 24.52 14.65 -3.84
CA ASP A 44 24.79 15.73 -4.80
C ASP A 44 24.07 17.04 -4.43
N ALA A 45 22.80 16.96 -4.04
CA ALA A 45 21.97 18.14 -3.76
C ALA A 45 22.22 18.74 -2.37
N PHE A 46 22.58 17.91 -1.39
CA PHE A 46 22.68 18.28 0.02
C PHE A 46 23.94 17.66 0.66
N PRO A 47 25.15 18.07 0.26
CA PRO A 47 26.39 17.42 0.70
C PRO A 47 26.65 17.54 2.21
N ALA A 48 26.03 18.52 2.89
CA ALA A 48 26.12 18.71 4.34
C ALA A 48 24.94 18.09 5.12
N ALA A 49 24.03 17.38 4.45
CA ALA A 49 22.89 16.78 5.12
C ALA A 49 23.30 15.68 6.10
N ARG A 50 22.60 15.62 7.23
CA ARG A 50 22.70 14.52 8.19
C ARG A 50 21.60 13.52 7.92
N GLU A 51 21.97 12.26 7.71
CA GLU A 51 21.00 11.17 7.56
C GLU A 51 20.40 10.83 8.93
N LEU A 52 19.07 10.84 9.00
CA LEU A 52 18.31 10.38 10.15
C LEU A 52 17.48 9.18 9.71
N MET A 53 17.99 7.97 9.97
CA MET A 53 17.24 6.74 9.74
C MET A 53 16.58 6.29 11.03
N VAL A 54 15.25 6.21 11.00
CA VAL A 54 14.48 5.42 11.97
C VAL A 54 14.19 4.10 11.29
N ASP A 55 14.58 2.99 11.93
CA ASP A 55 14.36 1.67 11.36
C ASP A 55 12.87 1.32 11.46
N VAL A 56 12.15 1.48 10.34
CA VAL A 56 10.70 1.18 10.22
C VAL A 56 10.47 -0.06 9.35
N HIS A 57 11.54 -0.70 8.86
CA HIS A 57 11.47 -1.81 7.91
C HIS A 57 11.58 -3.18 8.59
N THR A 58 10.84 -3.38 9.67
CA THR A 58 10.63 -4.73 10.18
C THR A 58 9.20 -5.15 9.88
N VAL A 59 9.08 -6.20 9.04
CA VAL A 59 7.90 -7.07 9.10
C VAL A 59 7.68 -7.36 10.58
N PRO A 60 6.49 -7.08 11.14
CA PRO A 60 6.27 -7.26 12.57
C PRO A 60 6.73 -8.65 12.99
N THR A 61 7.50 -8.76 14.06
CA THR A 61 8.02 -10.06 14.55
C THR A 61 6.90 -11.03 14.91
N GLN A 62 5.69 -10.50 15.13
CA GLN A 62 4.48 -11.26 15.41
C GLN A 62 3.73 -11.70 14.13
N LEU A 63 4.18 -11.32 12.92
CA LEU A 63 3.54 -11.72 11.67
C LEU A 63 3.81 -13.22 11.40
N THR A 64 2.74 -14.01 11.42
CA THR A 64 2.79 -15.41 11.00
C THR A 64 2.49 -15.52 9.50
N GLN A 65 3.32 -16.24 8.76
CA GLN A 65 3.11 -16.51 7.34
C GLN A 65 2.83 -18.00 7.12
N ARG A 66 1.80 -18.31 6.33
CA ARG A 66 1.43 -19.68 5.98
C ARG A 66 1.19 -19.77 4.48
N PHE A 67 1.79 -20.77 3.85
CA PHE A 67 1.55 -21.09 2.45
C PHE A 67 0.55 -22.23 2.37
N VAL A 68 -0.59 -21.99 1.71
CA VAL A 68 -1.61 -23.01 1.47
C VAL A 68 -1.47 -23.45 0.00
N PRO A 69 -1.12 -24.71 -0.27
CA PRO A 69 -1.06 -25.20 -1.64
C PRO A 69 -2.47 -25.19 -2.25
N VAL A 70 -2.58 -24.61 -3.43
CA VAL A 70 -3.79 -24.54 -4.24
C VAL A 70 -3.43 -25.01 -5.64
N SER A 71 -4.32 -25.76 -6.27
CA SER A 71 -4.23 -26.09 -7.69
C SER A 71 -4.33 -24.82 -8.54
N SER A 72 -3.98 -24.94 -9.82
CA SER A 72 -4.06 -23.83 -10.77
C SER A 72 -5.50 -23.43 -11.12
N GLN A 73 -6.51 -24.19 -10.69
CA GLN A 73 -7.92 -23.90 -10.95
C GLN A 73 -8.42 -22.78 -10.03
N SER A 74 -9.17 -21.82 -10.57
CA SER A 74 -9.65 -20.64 -9.83
C SER A 74 -10.65 -20.98 -8.72
N MET A 75 -11.50 -21.99 -8.93
CA MET A 75 -12.50 -22.44 -7.95
C MET A 75 -11.85 -23.00 -6.69
N ASP A 76 -10.76 -23.75 -6.84
CA ASP A 76 -10.01 -24.32 -5.71
C ASP A 76 -9.45 -23.23 -4.79
N LYS A 77 -8.99 -22.10 -5.34
CA LYS A 77 -8.55 -20.95 -4.52
C LYS A 77 -9.67 -20.34 -3.70
N CYS A 78 -10.89 -20.28 -4.24
CA CYS A 78 -12.03 -19.72 -3.53
C CYS A 78 -12.54 -20.68 -2.44
N GLU A 79 -12.57 -21.98 -2.71
CA GLU A 79 -12.91 -22.99 -1.72
C GLU A 79 -11.90 -23.02 -0.57
N LYS A 80 -10.60 -22.96 -0.88
CA LYS A 80 -9.54 -22.82 0.13
C LYS A 80 -9.61 -21.51 0.90
N LEU A 81 -10.02 -20.42 0.26
CA LEU A 81 -10.28 -19.17 0.97
C LEU A 81 -11.39 -19.36 2.02
N ILE A 82 -12.50 -20.01 1.67
CA ILE A 82 -13.59 -20.31 2.62
C ILE A 82 -13.08 -21.18 3.78
N GLU A 83 -12.26 -22.19 3.51
CA GLU A 83 -11.66 -23.04 4.54
C GLU A 83 -10.81 -22.21 5.53
N VAL A 84 -10.04 -21.23 5.02
CA VAL A 84 -9.22 -20.34 5.85
C VAL A 84 -10.06 -19.34 6.64
N LEU A 85 -11.11 -18.78 6.04
CA LEU A 85 -11.97 -17.79 6.70
C LEU A 85 -12.89 -18.43 7.74
N GLY A 86 -13.29 -19.69 7.55
CA GLY A 86 -14.33 -20.33 8.35
C GLY A 86 -15.72 -19.74 8.06
N PRO A 87 -16.78 -20.25 8.72
CA PRO A 87 -18.15 -19.77 8.50
C PRO A 87 -18.33 -18.33 9.02
N PRO A 88 -19.12 -17.49 8.33
CA PRO A 88 -19.44 -16.16 8.84
C PRO A 88 -20.42 -16.25 10.03
N ARG A 89 -20.41 -15.22 10.87
CA ARG A 89 -21.44 -14.99 11.90
C ARG A 89 -22.75 -14.50 11.26
N ASP A 90 -23.78 -14.34 12.08
CA ASP A 90 -25.10 -13.85 11.62
C ASP A 90 -25.06 -12.48 10.95
N ASP A 91 -24.10 -11.62 11.34
CA ASP A 91 -23.85 -10.31 10.75
C ASP A 91 -22.93 -10.36 9.51
N GLY A 92 -22.53 -11.55 9.08
CA GLY A 92 -21.59 -11.78 7.99
C GLY A 92 -20.12 -11.62 8.35
N GLY A 93 -19.79 -11.24 9.58
CA GLY A 93 -18.43 -11.00 10.05
C GLY A 93 -17.68 -12.27 10.48
N LEU A 94 -16.34 -12.19 10.56
CA LEU A 94 -15.45 -13.31 10.92
C LEU A 94 -15.07 -13.38 12.41
N GLY A 95 -15.83 -12.75 13.31
CA GLY A 95 -15.58 -12.85 14.75
C GLY A 95 -14.35 -12.08 15.25
N GLY A 96 -14.38 -10.75 15.10
CA GLY A 96 -13.41 -9.83 15.73
C GLY A 96 -12.11 -9.61 14.95
N VAL A 97 -11.92 -10.32 13.84
CA VAL A 97 -10.79 -10.12 12.92
C VAL A 97 -11.27 -9.51 11.61
N ARG A 98 -10.54 -8.49 11.15
CA ARG A 98 -10.70 -7.92 9.82
C ARG A 98 -9.72 -8.59 8.88
N THR A 99 -10.22 -9.02 7.73
CA THR A 99 -9.43 -9.76 6.76
C THR A 99 -9.35 -8.98 5.46
N LEU A 100 -8.12 -8.80 4.98
CA LEU A 100 -7.86 -8.25 3.65
C LEU A 100 -7.53 -9.41 2.70
N VAL A 101 -8.24 -9.47 1.57
CA VAL A 101 -7.98 -10.45 0.52
C VAL A 101 -7.42 -9.70 -0.69
N PHE A 102 -6.16 -9.96 -1.03
CA PHE A 102 -5.50 -9.35 -2.17
C PHE A 102 -5.73 -10.18 -3.44
N CYS A 103 -6.10 -9.50 -4.52
CA CYS A 103 -6.30 -10.08 -5.84
C CYS A 103 -5.41 -9.37 -6.86
N ASN A 104 -4.88 -10.11 -7.82
CA ASN A 104 -3.96 -9.56 -8.83
C ASN A 104 -4.65 -8.66 -9.87
N SER A 105 -5.97 -8.83 -10.07
CA SER A 105 -6.74 -8.08 -11.07
C SER A 105 -8.05 -7.54 -10.49
N LYS A 106 -8.59 -6.50 -11.15
CA LYS A 106 -9.91 -5.93 -10.80
C LYS A 106 -11.03 -6.97 -10.94
N ASP A 107 -10.96 -7.81 -11.96
CA ASP A 107 -12.00 -8.82 -12.22
C ASP A 107 -11.95 -9.95 -11.21
N SER A 108 -10.75 -10.37 -10.78
CA SER A 108 -10.60 -11.32 -9.68
C SER A 108 -11.15 -10.75 -8.37
N ALA A 109 -10.92 -9.46 -8.08
CA ALA A 109 -11.48 -8.82 -6.89
C ALA A 109 -13.01 -8.79 -6.92
N ARG A 110 -13.62 -8.47 -8.06
CA ARG A 110 -15.09 -8.53 -8.24
C ARG A 110 -15.64 -9.94 -8.10
N PHE A 111 -14.98 -10.92 -8.69
CA PHE A 111 -15.39 -12.32 -8.61
C PHE A 111 -15.38 -12.83 -7.16
N VAL A 112 -14.28 -12.59 -6.42
CA VAL A 112 -14.16 -13.02 -5.02
C VAL A 112 -15.18 -12.31 -4.13
N ASP A 113 -15.39 -11.01 -4.32
CA ASP A 113 -16.41 -10.24 -3.59
C ASP A 113 -17.82 -10.81 -3.79
N HIS A 114 -18.18 -11.11 -5.04
CA HIS A 114 -19.46 -11.74 -5.36
C HIS A 114 -19.58 -13.14 -4.73
N TYR A 115 -18.55 -13.97 -4.91
CA TYR A 115 -18.50 -15.34 -4.38
C TYR A 115 -18.67 -15.40 -2.85
N LEU A 116 -18.07 -14.45 -2.13
CA LEU A 116 -18.19 -14.32 -0.68
C LEU A 116 -19.55 -13.74 -0.26
N THR A 117 -20.06 -12.74 -0.98
CA THR A 117 -21.39 -12.16 -0.71
C THR A 117 -22.50 -13.20 -0.83
N GLU A 118 -22.47 -14.06 -1.87
CA GLU A 118 -23.42 -15.17 -2.04
C GLU A 118 -23.41 -16.15 -0.85
N ARG A 119 -22.29 -16.25 -0.14
CA ARG A 119 -22.09 -17.09 1.05
C ARG A 119 -22.29 -16.32 2.36
N ARG A 120 -22.91 -15.13 2.28
CA ARG A 120 -23.27 -14.27 3.41
C ARG A 120 -22.10 -13.65 4.17
N TYR A 121 -20.91 -13.58 3.59
CA TYR A 121 -19.83 -12.80 4.18
C TYR A 121 -20.08 -11.31 3.96
N ALA A 122 -19.85 -10.51 5.00
CA ALA A 122 -19.84 -9.06 4.91
C ALA A 122 -18.52 -8.62 4.24
N THR A 123 -18.59 -8.24 2.97
CA THR A 123 -17.41 -7.85 2.18
C THR A 123 -17.47 -6.40 1.73
N SER A 124 -16.31 -5.87 1.36
CA SER A 124 -16.17 -4.55 0.75
C SER A 124 -15.08 -4.61 -0.30
N ASN A 125 -15.45 -4.32 -1.54
CA ASN A 125 -14.52 -4.37 -2.66
C ASN A 125 -13.76 -3.04 -2.82
N TYR A 126 -12.48 -3.10 -3.14
CA TYR A 126 -11.63 -1.92 -3.30
C TYR A 126 -10.68 -2.08 -4.49
N HIS A 127 -10.96 -1.37 -5.59
CA HIS A 127 -10.06 -1.31 -6.74
C HIS A 127 -10.24 -0.02 -7.55
N GLY A 128 -9.27 0.29 -8.42
CA GLY A 128 -9.25 1.51 -9.25
C GLY A 128 -10.33 1.60 -10.34
N GLY A 129 -11.30 0.69 -10.35
CA GLY A 129 -12.48 0.73 -11.23
C GLY A 129 -13.78 1.09 -10.50
N ILE A 130 -13.73 1.22 -9.17
CA ILE A 130 -14.84 1.73 -8.35
C ILE A 130 -14.72 3.25 -8.29
N LEU A 131 -15.84 3.95 -8.43
CA LEU A 131 -15.89 5.41 -8.32
C LEU A 131 -15.30 5.89 -6.98
N PRO A 132 -14.61 7.04 -6.93
CA PRO A 132 -13.96 7.50 -5.70
C PRO A 132 -14.87 7.55 -4.46
N GLU A 133 -16.10 8.02 -4.62
CA GLU A 133 -17.08 8.12 -3.53
C GLU A 133 -17.50 6.74 -3.00
N ALA A 134 -17.84 5.82 -3.89
CA ALA A 134 -18.16 4.43 -3.52
C ALA A 134 -16.96 3.72 -2.89
N ARG A 135 -15.74 4.02 -3.36
CA ARG A 135 -14.51 3.47 -2.79
C ARG A 135 -14.27 3.96 -1.36
N ALA A 136 -14.54 5.24 -1.08
CA ALA A 136 -14.47 5.80 0.26
C ALA A 136 -15.54 5.19 1.18
N ALA A 137 -16.76 4.98 0.67
CA ALA A 137 -17.82 4.30 1.40
C ALA A 137 -17.45 2.85 1.75
N ASN A 138 -16.90 2.08 0.80
CA ASN A 138 -16.45 0.70 1.01
C ASN A 138 -15.33 0.64 2.06
N PHE A 139 -14.37 1.57 2.00
CA PHE A 139 -13.32 1.64 3.01
C PHE A 139 -13.88 1.99 4.40
N LYS A 140 -14.88 2.86 4.47
CA LYS A 140 -15.57 3.19 5.72
C LYS A 140 -16.37 2.01 6.27
N ALA A 141 -17.01 1.21 5.41
CA ALA A 141 -17.73 0.00 5.82
C ALA A 141 -16.80 -1.10 6.33
N PHE A 142 -15.57 -1.18 5.81
CA PHE A 142 -14.52 -2.06 6.34
C PHE A 142 -13.90 -1.56 7.65
N LYS A 143 -13.90 -0.23 7.88
CA LYS A 143 -13.33 0.41 9.06
C LYS A 143 -14.23 0.25 10.29
#